data_AF-A0A421BXF1-F1
#
_entry.id   AF-A0A421BXF1-F1
#
_cell.length_a   1.000
_cell.length_b   1.000
_cell.length_c   1.000
_cell.angle_alpha   90.00
_cell.angle_beta   90.00
_cell.angle_gamma   90.00
#
_symmetry.space_group_name_H-M   'P 1'
#
loop_
_entity.id
_entity.type
_entity.pdbx_description
1 polymer ?
#
loop_
_entity_poly.entity_id
_entity_poly.type
_entity_poly.pdbx_seq_one_letter_code
_entity_poly.pdbx_strand_id
1 'polypeptide(L)'
;MHLTPPADELVAIRTEIARLRRREAELRAAFLTRPDLPTVGRWHKIEVVTQRSQVFDPRLLPDEIRLDPGYTREKVSRVLRSSRRTAEERGPGIALPDLAGALRTLPRARLFTRFSLT
;
A
#
# COMPACT_ATOMS: atom_id res chain seq x y z
N MET A 1 -19.68 -9.72 -0.41
CA MET A 1 -19.56 -8.27 -0.17
C MET A 1 -18.27 -8.04 0.59
N HIS A 2 -17.32 -7.29 0.02
CA HIS A 2 -16.00 -7.07 0.62
C HIS A 2 -16.15 -6.30 1.93
N LEU A 3 -15.71 -6.91 3.04
CA LEU A 3 -15.71 -6.33 4.39
C LEU A 3 -14.49 -5.42 4.63
N THR A 4 -13.67 -5.19 3.60
CA THR A 4 -12.42 -4.44 3.70
C THR A 4 -12.63 -3.02 3.15
N PRO A 5 -12.26 -1.97 3.90
CA PRO A 5 -12.25 -0.61 3.37
C PRO A 5 -11.42 -0.52 2.08
N PRO A 6 -11.88 0.19 1.02
CA PRO A 6 -11.16 0.28 -0.25
C PRO A 6 -9.72 0.79 -0.12
N ALA A 7 -9.44 1.63 0.89
CA ALA A 7 -8.10 2.13 1.18
C ALA A 7 -7.16 1.01 1.66
N ASP A 8 -7.64 0.12 2.52
CA ASP A 8 -6.86 -1.00 3.06
C ASP A 8 -6.64 -2.06 1.97
N GLU A 9 -7.66 -2.32 1.15
CA GLU A 9 -7.54 -3.19 -0.04
C GLU A 9 -6.48 -2.65 -1.01
N LEU A 10 -6.49 -1.35 -1.30
CA LEU A 10 -5.49 -0.72 -2.16
C LEU A 10 -4.07 -0.85 -1.59
N VAL A 11 -3.90 -0.71 -0.28
CA VAL A 11 -2.59 -0.91 0.39
C VAL A 11 -2.13 -2.36 0.28
N ALA A 12 -3.03 -3.32 0.50
CA ALA A 12 -2.73 -4.74 0.36
C ALA A 12 -2.28 -5.07 -1.07
N ILE A 13 -3.03 -4.61 -2.09
CA ILE A 13 -2.68 -4.80 -3.51
C ILE A 13 -1.34 -4.14 -3.84
N ARG A 14 -1.09 -2.90 -3.40
CA ARG A 14 0.19 -2.21 -3.64
C ARG A 14 1.38 -2.94 -3.02
N THR A 15 1.19 -3.52 -1.84
CA THR A 15 2.22 -4.32 -1.17
C THR A 15 2.54 -5.58 -1.97
N GLU A 16 1.50 -6.26 -2.47
CA GLU A 16 1.67 -7.46 -3.29
C GLU A 16 2.34 -7.14 -4.64
N ILE A 17 1.94 -6.04 -5.30
CA ILE A 17 2.62 -5.55 -6.51
C ILE A 17 4.09 -5.26 -6.23
N ALA A 18 4.42 -4.63 -5.11
CA ALA A 18 5.81 -4.34 -4.75
C ALA A 18 6.62 -5.63 -4.56
N ARG A 19 6.06 -6.65 -3.90
CA ARG A 19 6.67 -7.97 -3.74
C ARG A 19 6.92 -8.65 -5.09
N LEU A 20 5.92 -8.65 -5.97
CA LEU A 20 6.04 -9.23 -7.31
C LEU A 20 7.06 -8.49 -8.17
N ARG A 21 7.08 -7.15 -8.14
CA ARG A 21 8.08 -6.34 -8.85
C ARG A 21 9.49 -6.59 -8.36
N ARG A 22 9.69 -6.78 -7.05
CA ARG A 22 11.00 -7.17 -6.52
C ARG A 22 11.44 -8.51 -7.09
N ARG A 23 10.55 -9.50 -7.09
CA ARG A 23 10.85 -10.83 -7.63
C ARG A 23 11.13 -10.78 -9.13
N GLU A 24 10.36 -10.00 -9.88
CA GLU A 24 10.58 -9.75 -11.30
C GLU A 24 11.96 -9.13 -11.54
N ALA A 25 12.34 -8.12 -10.76
CA ALA A 25 13.65 -7.48 -10.87
C ALA A 25 14.81 -8.46 -10.60
N GLU A 26 14.68 -9.33 -9.60
CA GLU A 26 15.65 -10.39 -9.31
C GLU A 26 15.82 -11.35 -10.51
N LEU A 27 14.71 -11.81 -11.10
CA LEU A 27 14.74 -12.69 -12.27
C LEU A 27 15.33 -12.00 -13.50
N ARG A 28 14.93 -10.74 -13.77
CA ARG A 28 15.49 -9.95 -14.87
C ARG A 28 16.99 -9.75 -14.72
N ALA A 29 17.46 -9.39 -13.53
CA ALA A 29 18.88 -9.25 -13.25
C ALA A 29 19.62 -10.57 -13.48
N ALA A 30 19.04 -11.70 -13.08
CA ALA A 30 19.61 -13.02 -13.34
C ALA A 30 19.76 -13.29 -14.84
N PHE A 31 18.73 -13.07 -15.66
CA PHE A 31 18.79 -13.27 -17.11
C PHE A 31 19.80 -12.34 -17.82
N LEU A 32 20.02 -11.13 -17.30
CA LEU A 32 20.99 -10.20 -17.88
C LEU A 32 22.44 -10.49 -17.47
N THR A 33 22.65 -11.14 -16.32
CA THR A 33 23.99 -11.38 -15.76
C THR A 33 24.51 -12.79 -16.00
N ARG A 34 23.63 -13.78 -16.13
CA ARG A 34 23.98 -15.20 -16.29
C ARG A 34 23.50 -15.69 -17.67
N PRO A 35 24.39 -15.77 -18.68
CA PRO A 35 24.01 -16.21 -20.02
C PRO A 35 23.61 -17.70 -20.06
N ASP A 36 24.05 -18.50 -19.09
CA ASP A 36 23.81 -19.94 -19.04
C ASP A 36 22.42 -20.33 -18.49
N LEU A 37 21.60 -19.34 -18.09
CA LEU A 37 20.24 -19.61 -17.62
C LEU A 37 19.36 -20.09 -18.78
N PRO A 38 18.53 -21.13 -18.57
CA PRO A 38 17.60 -21.58 -19.59
C PRO A 38 16.58 -20.48 -19.88
N THR A 39 16.59 -19.99 -21.11
CA THR A 39 15.68 -18.95 -21.60
C THR A 39 14.35 -19.52 -22.06
N VAL A 40 14.23 -20.84 -22.21
CA VAL A 40 12.99 -21.53 -22.60
C VAL A 40 12.47 -22.35 -21.42
N GLY A 41 11.25 -22.06 -20.99
CA GLY A 41 10.51 -22.86 -20.03
C GLY A 41 9.39 -23.67 -20.69
N ARG A 42 8.60 -24.37 -19.87
CA ARG A 42 7.50 -25.24 -20.33
C ARG A 42 6.44 -24.50 -21.16
N TRP A 43 6.19 -23.23 -20.86
CA TRP A 43 5.11 -22.44 -21.46
C TRP A 43 5.56 -21.09 -22.04
N HIS A 44 6.78 -20.64 -21.73
CA HIS A 44 7.24 -19.29 -22.03
C HIS A 44 8.73 -19.30 -22.42
N LYS A 45 9.12 -18.37 -23.30
CA LYS A 45 10.50 -18.11 -23.69
C LYS A 45 10.86 -16.66 -23.35
N ILE A 46 12.11 -16.44 -22.94
CA ILE A 46 12.71 -15.14 -22.65
C ILE A 46 13.75 -14.84 -23.72
N GLU A 47 13.80 -13.60 -24.19
CA GLU A 47 14.77 -13.13 -25.17
C GLU A 47 15.42 -11.84 -24.66
N VAL A 48 16.74 -11.76 -24.72
CA VAL A 48 17.49 -10.56 -24.36
C VAL A 48 17.79 -9.79 -25.65
N VAL A 49 17.07 -8.70 -25.88
CA VAL A 49 17.23 -7.85 -27.06
C VAL A 49 17.94 -6.56 -26.67
N THR A 50 18.99 -6.21 -27.41
CA THR A 50 19.65 -4.91 -27.27
C THR A 50 19.07 -3.93 -28.27
N GLN A 51 18.32 -2.95 -27.78
CA GLN A 51 17.79 -1.86 -28.59
C GLN A 51 18.60 -0.59 -28.33
N ARG A 52 19.04 0.06 -29.42
CA ARG A 52 19.62 1.40 -29.37
C ARG A 52 18.58 2.39 -29.89
N SER A 53 18.29 3.42 -29.11
CA SER A 53 17.43 4.52 -29.51
C SER A 53 18.15 5.84 -29.29
N GLN A 54 17.96 6.77 -30.21
CA GLN A 54 18.38 8.14 -30.02
C GLN A 54 17.32 8.83 -29.15
N VAL A 55 17.72 9.30 -27.98
CA VAL A 55 16.84 10.03 -27.06
C VAL A 55 17.23 11.50 -27.10
N PHE A 56 16.22 12.36 -27.24
CA PHE A 56 16.41 13.80 -27.11
C PHE A 56 16.73 14.13 -25.66
N ASP A 57 17.86 14.79 -25.40
CA ASP A 57 18.24 15.28 -24.08
C ASP A 57 18.00 16.79 -23.96
N PRO A 58 16.94 17.23 -23.25
CA PRO A 58 16.62 18.65 -23.09
C PRO A 58 17.69 19.45 -22.36
N ARG A 59 18.64 18.81 -21.67
CA ARG A 59 19.73 19.49 -20.95
C ARG A 59 20.82 20.02 -21.88
N LEU A 60 20.88 19.48 -23.09
CA LEU A 60 21.81 19.93 -24.13
C LEU A 60 21.24 21.07 -24.98
N LEU A 61 20.01 21.51 -24.70
CA LEU A 61 19.44 22.69 -25.34
C LEU A 61 20.16 23.95 -24.87
N PRO A 62 20.38 24.92 -25.77
CA PRO A 62 20.76 26.27 -25.40
C PRO A 62 19.77 26.90 -24.42
N ASP A 63 20.27 27.79 -23.57
CA ASP A 63 19.47 28.44 -22.53
C ASP A 63 18.31 29.25 -23.12
N GLU A 64 18.48 29.79 -24.32
CA GLU A 64 17.45 30.55 -25.04
C GLU A 64 16.21 29.71 -25.33
N ILE A 65 16.34 28.42 -25.67
CA ILE A 65 15.20 27.53 -25.95
C ILE A 65 14.66 26.92 -24.67
N ARG A 66 15.56 26.59 -23.72
CA ARG A 66 15.22 25.91 -22.48
C ARG A 66 14.42 26.78 -21.52
N LEU A 67 14.71 28.08 -21.49
CA LEU A 67 14.04 29.06 -20.63
C LEU A 67 12.88 29.77 -21.34
N ASP A 68 12.70 29.55 -22.65
CA ASP A 68 11.62 30.16 -23.40
C ASP A 68 10.26 29.56 -22.95
N PRO A 69 9.35 30.39 -22.41
CA PRO A 69 8.03 29.95 -21.97
C PRO A 69 7.17 29.41 -23.13
N GLY A 70 7.47 29.75 -24.38
CA GLY A 70 6.83 29.22 -25.58
C GLY A 70 7.04 27.72 -25.79
N TYR A 71 8.11 27.15 -25.21
CA TYR A 71 8.39 25.70 -25.23
C TYR A 71 8.06 24.99 -23.91
N THR A 72 7.45 25.69 -22.96
CA THR A 72 7.06 25.13 -21.66
C THR A 72 5.53 24.95 -21.60
N ARG A 73 5.07 23.86 -20.97
CA ARG A 73 3.65 23.64 -20.69
C ARG A 73 3.44 23.19 -19.26
N GLU A 74 2.35 23.64 -18.66
CA GLU A 74 1.92 23.12 -17.37
C GLU A 74 1.35 21.70 -17.54
N LYS A 75 1.86 20.75 -16.74
CA LYS A 75 1.35 19.39 -16.69
C LYS A 75 0.82 19.11 -15.29
N VAL A 76 -0.51 19.13 -15.14
CA VAL A 76 -1.16 18.76 -13.89
C VAL A 76 -1.22 17.24 -13.77
N SER A 77 -0.65 16.68 -12.71
CA SER A 77 -0.73 15.25 -12.41
C SER A 77 -1.27 15.04 -10.99
N ARG A 78 -2.24 14.12 -10.85
CA ARG A 78 -2.79 13.73 -9.55
C ARG A 78 -2.09 12.46 -9.09
N VAL A 79 -1.45 12.52 -7.92
CA VAL A 79 -0.68 11.40 -7.37
C VAL A 79 -1.39 10.84 -6.15
N LEU A 80 -1.82 9.57 -6.22
CA LEU A 80 -2.41 8.87 -5.08
C LEU A 80 -1.32 8.31 -4.16
N ARG A 81 -1.22 8.87 -2.96
CA ARG A 81 -0.31 8.40 -1.90
C ARG A 81 -1.09 7.61 -0.85
N SER A 82 -0.47 6.56 -0.33
CA SER A 82 -1.04 5.71 0.71
C SER A 82 -0.06 5.73 1.89
N SER A 83 -0.49 6.27 3.03
CA SER A 83 0.23 6.27 4.30
C SER A 83 -0.60 5.57 5.37
N ARG A 84 0.05 5.06 6.42
CA ARG A 84 -0.66 4.54 7.58
C ARG A 84 -1.30 5.71 8.33
N ARG A 85 -2.59 5.64 8.62
CA ARG A 85 -3.26 6.58 9.53
C ARG A 85 -2.65 6.45 10.92
N THR A 86 -2.09 7.53 11.46
CA THR A 86 -1.54 7.56 12.82
C THR A 86 -2.67 7.50 13.84
N ALA A 87 -2.38 6.98 15.05
CA ALA A 87 -3.39 6.77 16.09
C ALA A 87 -4.08 8.07 16.55
N GLU A 88 -3.40 9.21 16.40
CA GLU A 88 -3.88 10.55 16.77
C GLU A 88 -5.07 11.02 15.91
N GLU A 89 -5.24 10.47 14.70
CA GLU A 89 -6.35 10.83 13.81
C GLU A 89 -7.58 9.94 14.01
N ARG A 90 -7.59 8.97 14.94
CA ARG A 90 -8.84 8.30 15.32
C ARG A 90 -9.76 9.40 15.87
N GLY A 91 -10.78 9.75 15.09
CA GLY A 91 -11.75 10.78 15.46
C GLY A 91 -12.26 10.56 16.88
N PRO A 92 -12.64 11.62 17.60
CA PRO A 92 -12.88 11.58 19.03
C PRO A 92 -13.72 10.36 19.35
N GLY A 93 -13.10 9.37 20.00
CA GLY A 93 -13.80 8.17 20.39
C GLY A 93 -14.99 8.64 21.18
N ILE A 94 -16.20 8.26 20.75
CA ILE A 94 -17.40 8.47 21.55
C ILE A 94 -17.04 7.90 22.92
N ALA A 95 -16.92 8.77 23.92
CA ALA A 95 -16.64 8.37 25.28
C ALA A 95 -17.85 7.55 25.71
N LEU A 96 -17.78 6.24 25.52
CA LEU A 96 -18.73 5.32 26.10
C LEU A 96 -18.68 5.59 27.60
N PRO A 97 -19.80 5.93 28.24
CA PRO A 97 -19.81 6.13 29.68
C PRO A 97 -19.25 4.88 30.35
N ASP A 98 -18.45 5.07 31.40
CA ASP A 98 -17.86 4.00 32.18
C ASP A 98 -18.96 3.11 32.81
N LEU A 99 -19.42 2.11 32.05
CA LEU A 99 -20.39 1.12 32.50
C LEU A 99 -19.81 0.27 33.62
N ALA A 100 -18.48 0.20 33.76
CA ALA A 100 -17.83 -0.53 34.85
C ALA A 100 -17.97 0.20 36.20
N GLY A 101 -18.06 1.53 36.18
CA GLY A 101 -18.46 2.33 37.35
C GLY A 101 -19.92 2.14 37.75
N ALA A 102 -20.83 2.07 36.76
CA ALA A 102 -22.27 1.93 36.98
C ALA A 102 -22.67 0.57 37.59
N LEU A 103 -21.91 -0.50 37.33
CA LEU A 103 -22.16 -1.83 37.90
C LEU A 103 -21.68 -1.97 39.36
N ARG A 104 -20.85 -1.04 39.87
CA ARG A 104 -20.36 -1.04 41.26
C ARG A 104 -21.34 -0.41 42.24
N THR A 105 -22.25 0.44 41.77
CA THR A 105 -23.21 1.18 42.60
C THR A 105 -24.57 0.49 42.72
N LEU A 106 -24.79 -0.61 42.00
CA LEU A 106 -26.00 -1.41 42.16
C LEU A 106 -25.96 -2.14 43.51
N PRO A 107 -26.95 -1.92 44.40
CA PRO A 107 -27.02 -2.67 45.65
C PRO A 107 -27.16 -4.16 45.33
N ARG A 108 -26.25 -4.99 45.86
CA ARG A 108 -26.37 -6.45 45.82
C ARG A 108 -27.65 -6.84 46.54
N ALA A 109 -28.72 -7.08 45.79
CA ALA A 109 -29.93 -7.71 46.32
C ALA A 109 -29.52 -9.08 46.89
N ARG A 110 -29.59 -9.23 48.22
CA ARG A 110 -29.38 -10.51 48.89
C ARG A 110 -30.59 -11.39 48.57
N LEU A 111 -30.43 -12.25 47.57
CA LEU A 111 -31.33 -13.38 47.33
C LEU A 111 -31.16 -14.38 48.48
N PHE A 112 -31.94 -14.22 49.55
CA PHE A 112 -32.14 -15.29 50.51
C PHE A 112 -33.23 -16.23 49.99
N THR A 113 -32.76 -17.33 49.41
CA THR A 113 -33.49 -18.60 49.18
C THR A 113 -32.45 -19.69 49.52
N ARG A 114 -32.69 -20.81 50.22
CA ARG A 114 -33.88 -21.53 50.75
C ARG A 114 -33.32 -22.77 51.53
N PHE A 115 -34.18 -23.58 52.16
CA PHE A 115 -34.02 -24.99 52.61
C PHE A 115 -33.40 -25.27 54.01
N SER A 116 -34.17 -25.81 54.98
CA SER A 116 -34.48 -27.25 55.32
C SER A 116 -33.39 -27.87 56.24
N LEU A 117 -33.58 -28.61 57.34
CA LEU A 117 -34.54 -29.63 57.82
C LEU A 117 -34.64 -29.63 59.37
N THR A 118 -35.77 -30.09 59.94
CA THR A 118 -35.81 -31.20 60.91
C THR A 118 -37.18 -31.85 60.89
#